data_AF-X1AC43-F1
#
_entry.id   AF-X1AC43-F1
#
_cell.length_a   1.000
_cell.length_b   1.000
_cell.length_c   1.000
_cell.angle_alpha   90.00
_cell.angle_beta   90.00
_cell.angle_gamma   90.00
#
_symmetry.space_group_name_H-M   'P 1'
#
loop_
_entity.id
_entity.type
_entity.pdbx_description
1 polymer ?
#
loop_
_entity_poly.entity_id
_entity_poly.type
_entity_poly.pdbx_seq_one_letter_code
_entity_poly.pdbx_strand_id
1 'polypeptide(L)'
;MKKQEPKQEPQMKNYVRSKEEEEAMGNPTAGRFNKGKIRYDLVAPWSLEQLAKVYTYGTIKYDDDNWWKGLKWKADVFGCITRHIWKWFRGEQNDDESGLHHLAHAAWNCFALMEYERCGIGIDDRCPYVLDLMDEKDRENRIKHWRKLADEGKDTEYNGLEVK
;
A
#
# COMPACT_ATOMS: atom_id res chain seq x y z
N MET A 1 -15.93 10.89 -35.79
CA MET A 1 -15.76 9.81 -34.80
C MET A 1 -14.87 8.72 -35.43
N LYS A 2 -13.64 8.53 -34.93
CA LYS A 2 -12.77 7.45 -35.41
C LYS A 2 -13.26 6.12 -34.82
N LYS A 3 -13.62 5.16 -35.67
CA LYS A 3 -13.95 3.80 -35.24
C LYS A 3 -12.68 3.17 -34.66
N GLN A 4 -12.73 2.73 -33.40
CA GLN A 4 -11.65 1.94 -32.80
C GLN A 4 -11.63 0.57 -33.47
N GLU A 5 -10.46 0.15 -33.92
CA GLU A 5 -10.24 -1.20 -34.45
C GLU A 5 -10.40 -2.23 -33.32
N PRO A 6 -10.96 -3.43 -33.63
CA PRO A 6 -11.12 -4.47 -32.63
C PRO A 6 -9.76 -4.93 -32.11
N LYS A 7 -9.57 -4.85 -30.79
CA LYS A 7 -8.40 -5.42 -30.10
C LYS A 7 -8.34 -6.90 -30.43
N GLN A 8 -7.22 -7.36 -31.01
CA GLN A 8 -6.99 -8.78 -31.27
C GLN A 8 -7.14 -9.57 -29.96
N GLU A 9 -7.99 -10.60 -29.97
CA GLU A 9 -8.08 -11.54 -28.86
C GLU A 9 -6.70 -12.21 -28.66
N PRO A 10 -6.18 -12.27 -27.43
CA PRO A 10 -4.93 -12.95 -27.18
C PRO A 10 -5.11 -14.44 -27.52
N GLN A 11 -4.43 -14.91 -28.56
CA GLN A 11 -4.43 -16.33 -28.92
C GLN A 11 -3.92 -17.14 -27.73
N MET A 12 -4.75 -18.05 -27.23
CA MET A 12 -4.33 -19.01 -26.20
C MET A 12 -3.13 -19.78 -26.74
N LYS A 13 -1.99 -19.67 -26.05
CA LYS A 13 -0.83 -20.51 -26.35
C LYS A 13 -1.25 -21.98 -26.22
N ASN A 14 -0.98 -22.78 -27.25
CA ASN A 14 -1.13 -24.23 -27.19
C ASN A 14 -0.20 -24.77 -26.10
N TYR A 15 -0.73 -24.91 -24.89
CA TYR A 15 -0.04 -25.56 -23.80
C TYR A 15 -0.07 -27.06 -24.05
N VAL A 16 1.09 -27.63 -24.37
CA VAL A 16 1.30 -29.07 -24.46
C VAL A 16 1.88 -29.52 -23.12
N ARG A 17 1.08 -30.25 -22.35
CA ARG A 17 1.47 -30.82 -21.05
C ARG A 17 2.57 -31.87 -21.24
N SER A 18 3.59 -31.86 -20.38
CA SER A 18 4.69 -32.83 -20.45
C SER A 18 4.29 -34.18 -19.81
N LYS A 19 4.94 -35.27 -20.23
CA LYS A 19 4.75 -36.59 -19.59
C LYS A 19 5.17 -36.59 -18.12
N GLU A 20 6.20 -35.81 -17.76
CA GLU A 20 6.63 -35.69 -16.36
C GLU A 20 5.57 -35.01 -15.49
N GLU A 21 4.84 -34.03 -16.04
CA GLU A 21 3.71 -33.38 -15.36
C GLU A 21 2.56 -34.37 -15.11
N GLU A 22 2.32 -35.33 -16.01
CA GLU A 22 1.30 -36.37 -15.83
C GLU A 22 1.68 -37.43 -14.80
N GLU A 23 2.92 -37.90 -14.84
CA GLU A 23 3.43 -38.87 -13.87
C GLU A 23 3.46 -38.28 -12.44
N ALA A 24 3.75 -36.99 -12.31
CA ALA A 24 3.71 -36.27 -11.03
C ALA A 24 2.28 -36.10 -10.46
N MET A 25 1.22 -36.26 -11.27
CA MET A 25 -0.16 -36.13 -10.78
C MET A 25 -0.65 -37.34 -9.99
N GLY A 26 -0.01 -38.52 -10.14
CA GLY A 26 -0.06 -39.68 -9.23
C GLY A 26 -1.43 -40.30 -8.86
N ASN A 27 -2.56 -39.64 -9.13
CA ASN A 27 -3.93 -40.00 -8.79
C ASN A 27 -4.88 -39.37 -9.83
N PRO A 28 -6.09 -39.91 -10.05
CA PRO A 28 -7.06 -39.41 -11.04
C PRO A 28 -7.79 -38.14 -10.56
N THR A 29 -7.13 -37.29 -9.76
CA THR A 29 -7.65 -36.00 -9.32
C THR A 29 -7.10 -34.91 -10.22
N ALA A 30 -7.82 -33.80 -10.34
CA ALA A 30 -7.35 -32.66 -11.12
C ALA A 30 -6.02 -32.13 -10.54
N GLY A 31 -4.91 -32.37 -11.23
CA GLY A 31 -3.60 -31.87 -10.80
C GLY A 31 -3.55 -30.34 -10.82
N ARG A 32 -3.17 -29.75 -9.70
CA ARG A 32 -2.88 -28.31 -9.59
C ARG A 32 -1.44 -28.10 -9.12
N PHE A 33 -0.59 -27.63 -10.02
CA PHE A 33 0.79 -27.23 -9.69
C PHE A 33 0.78 -25.87 -8.98
N ASN A 34 0.66 -25.89 -7.65
CA ASN A 34 0.63 -24.67 -6.83
C ASN A 34 1.98 -24.34 -6.16
N LYS A 35 3.01 -25.18 -6.37
CA LYS A 35 4.36 -24.94 -5.85
C LYS A 35 4.90 -23.61 -6.41
N GLY A 36 5.40 -22.74 -5.53
CA GLY A 36 5.96 -21.43 -5.88
C GLY A 36 4.93 -20.31 -6.12
N LYS A 37 3.62 -20.58 -6.04
CA LYS A 37 2.59 -19.54 -6.14
C LYS A 37 2.35 -18.85 -4.79
N ILE A 38 1.95 -17.58 -4.84
CA ILE A 38 1.53 -16.82 -3.65
C ILE A 38 0.34 -17.53 -3.00
N ARG A 39 0.40 -17.70 -1.67
CA ARG A 39 -0.57 -18.45 -0.85
C ARG A 39 -1.51 -17.52 -0.09
N TYR A 40 -2.41 -16.86 -0.82
CA TYR A 40 -3.45 -16.00 -0.22
C TYR A 40 -4.36 -16.76 0.76
N ASP A 41 -4.51 -18.07 0.57
CA ASP A 41 -5.29 -18.96 1.43
C ASP A 41 -4.73 -19.15 2.85
N LEU A 42 -3.48 -18.73 3.10
CA LEU A 42 -2.87 -18.76 4.44
C LEU A 42 -3.16 -17.50 5.27
N VAL A 43 -3.80 -16.48 4.70
CA VAL A 43 -4.21 -15.31 5.47
C VAL A 43 -5.35 -15.72 6.40
N ALA A 44 -5.18 -15.47 7.70
CA ALA A 44 -6.16 -15.85 8.70
C ALA A 44 -7.54 -15.23 8.38
N PRO A 45 -8.60 -16.04 8.20
CA PRO A 45 -9.88 -15.55 7.66
C PRO A 45 -10.53 -14.50 8.55
N TRP A 46 -10.49 -14.67 9.87
CA TRP A 46 -11.05 -13.69 10.81
C TRP A 46 -10.33 -12.35 10.73
N SER A 47 -9.00 -12.33 10.68
CA SER A 47 -8.21 -11.09 10.59
C SER A 47 -8.44 -10.39 9.25
N LEU A 48 -8.55 -11.15 8.15
CA LEU A 48 -8.89 -10.61 6.84
C LEU A 48 -10.30 -9.98 6.84
N GLU A 49 -11.26 -10.61 7.50
CA GLU A 49 -12.61 -10.05 7.67
C GLU A 49 -12.58 -8.74 8.47
N GLN A 50 -11.77 -8.64 9.53
CA GLN A 50 -11.64 -7.38 10.28
C GLN A 50 -11.07 -6.26 9.40
N LEU A 51 -10.07 -6.54 8.58
CA LEU A 51 -9.51 -5.59 7.62
C LEU A 51 -10.58 -5.16 6.59
N ALA A 52 -11.34 -6.12 6.04
CA ALA A 52 -12.42 -5.84 5.11
C ALA A 52 -13.50 -4.94 5.73
N LYS A 53 -13.87 -5.17 7.00
CA LYS A 53 -14.81 -4.31 7.73
C LYS A 53 -14.33 -2.85 7.83
N VAL A 54 -13.04 -2.61 7.99
CA VAL A 54 -12.49 -1.25 8.01
C VAL A 54 -12.62 -0.59 6.63
N TYR A 55 -12.34 -1.32 5.54
CA TYR A 55 -12.61 -0.83 4.19
C TYR A 55 -14.09 -0.49 4.01
N THR A 56 -15.01 -1.38 4.41
CA THR A 56 -16.46 -1.16 4.34
C THR A 56 -16.92 0.03 5.19
N TYR A 57 -16.39 0.20 6.40
CA TYR A 57 -16.69 1.37 7.23
C TYR A 57 -16.25 2.66 6.53
N GLY A 58 -15.10 2.63 5.85
CA GLY A 58 -14.63 3.74 5.03
C GLY A 58 -15.62 4.16 3.94
N THR A 59 -16.29 3.20 3.29
CA THR A 59 -17.29 3.50 2.23
C THR A 59 -18.59 4.07 2.80
N ILE A 60 -18.93 3.75 4.06
CA ILE A 60 -20.08 4.33 4.76
C ILE A 60 -19.78 5.77 5.20
N LYS A 61 -18.57 6.01 5.72
CA LYS A 61 -18.15 7.32 6.24
C LYS A 61 -17.81 8.31 5.11
N TYR A 62 -17.30 7.81 3.99
CA TYR A 62 -16.85 8.58 2.84
C TYR A 62 -17.49 8.01 1.56
N ASP A 63 -16.69 7.80 0.50
CA ASP A 63 -17.08 7.12 -0.72
C ASP A 63 -16.20 5.87 -0.91
N ASP A 64 -16.61 4.99 -1.83
CA ASP A 64 -15.77 3.92 -2.34
C ASP A 64 -14.41 4.49 -2.78
N ASP A 65 -13.33 3.82 -2.37
CA ASP A 65 -11.96 4.20 -2.73
C ASP A 65 -11.56 5.65 -2.40
N ASN A 66 -12.22 6.32 -1.46
CA ASN A 66 -11.89 7.70 -1.08
C ASN A 66 -10.40 7.88 -0.69
N TRP A 67 -9.77 6.84 -0.17
CA TRP A 67 -8.35 6.81 0.17
C TRP A 67 -7.43 7.01 -1.04
N TRP A 68 -7.83 6.65 -2.26
CA TRP A 68 -7.04 6.90 -3.48
C TRP A 68 -6.78 8.37 -3.79
N LYS A 69 -7.51 9.30 -3.16
CA LYS A 69 -7.27 10.75 -3.28
C LYS A 69 -5.94 11.18 -2.62
N GLY A 70 -5.35 10.32 -1.80
CA GLY A 70 -4.05 10.54 -1.17
C GLY A 70 -4.11 11.36 0.12
N LEU A 71 -3.13 11.11 0.99
CA LEU A 71 -2.96 11.72 2.31
C LEU A 71 -1.47 12.01 2.54
N LYS A 72 -1.12 12.73 3.62
CA LYS A 72 0.27 12.84 4.05
C LYS A 72 0.73 11.53 4.69
N TRP A 73 1.79 10.93 4.17
CA TRP A 73 2.23 9.58 4.53
C TRP A 73 2.59 9.46 6.01
N LYS A 74 3.36 10.41 6.54
CA LYS A 74 3.80 10.48 7.93
C LYS A 74 2.73 11.09 8.83
N ALA A 75 2.30 12.32 8.54
CA ALA A 75 1.42 13.06 9.45
C ALA A 75 0.04 12.40 9.62
N ASP A 76 -0.57 11.96 8.51
CA ASP A 76 -1.94 11.46 8.53
C ASP A 76 -1.97 9.93 8.70
N VAL A 77 -1.26 9.20 7.83
CA VAL A 77 -1.37 7.73 7.76
C VAL A 77 -0.55 7.04 8.85
N PHE A 78 0.76 7.30 8.94
CA PHE A 78 1.61 6.75 10.00
C PHE A 78 1.18 7.24 11.40
N GLY A 79 0.77 8.49 11.51
CA GLY A 79 0.13 9.03 12.72
C GLY A 79 -1.09 8.22 13.15
N CYS A 80 -1.94 7.79 12.21
CA CYS A 80 -3.09 6.94 12.49
C CYS A 80 -2.68 5.54 12.96
N ILE A 81 -1.74 4.89 12.24
CA ILE A 81 -1.18 3.57 12.62
C ILE A 81 -0.73 3.58 14.08
N THR A 82 0.11 4.55 14.44
CA THR A 82 0.70 4.62 15.79
C THR A 82 -0.36 4.82 16.87
N ARG A 83 -1.38 5.65 16.65
CA ARG A 83 -2.48 5.83 17.61
C ARG A 83 -3.28 4.53 17.84
N HIS A 84 -3.64 3.81 16.77
CA HIS A 84 -4.34 2.53 16.91
C HIS A 84 -3.48 1.46 17.59
N ILE A 85 -2.19 1.37 17.25
CA ILE A 85 -1.26 0.44 17.91
C ILE A 85 -1.12 0.77 19.39
N TRP A 86 -0.97 2.05 19.76
CA TRP A 86 -0.83 2.43 21.17
C TRP A 86 -2.10 2.18 21.99
N LYS A 87 -3.29 2.41 21.43
CA LYS A 87 -4.55 2.04 22.07
C LYS A 87 -4.65 0.53 22.29
N TRP A 88 -4.33 -0.25 21.26
CA TRP A 88 -4.27 -1.71 21.37
C TRP A 88 -3.27 -2.19 22.43
N PHE A 89 -2.09 -1.59 22.47
CA PHE A 89 -1.05 -1.91 23.46
C PHE A 89 -1.50 -1.60 24.90
N ARG A 90 -2.42 -0.66 25.09
CA ARG A 90 -3.05 -0.33 26.39
C ARG A 90 -4.22 -1.25 26.76
N GLY A 91 -4.57 -2.21 25.90
CA GLY A 91 -5.63 -3.18 26.15
C GLY A 91 -6.98 -2.81 25.53
N GLU A 92 -7.09 -1.70 24.79
CA GLU A 92 -8.30 -1.40 24.00
C GLU A 92 -8.38 -2.35 22.80
N GLN A 93 -9.52 -3.02 22.61
CA GLN A 93 -9.70 -3.93 21.47
C GLN A 93 -10.24 -3.20 20.24
N ASN A 94 -11.25 -2.36 20.45
CA ASN A 94 -12.02 -1.73 19.38
C ASN A 94 -11.94 -0.21 19.49
N ASP A 95 -11.90 0.43 18.33
CA ASP A 95 -11.95 1.87 18.19
C ASP A 95 -13.31 2.43 18.60
N ASP A 96 -13.31 3.54 19.36
CA ASP A 96 -14.51 4.16 19.91
C ASP A 96 -15.43 4.74 18.83
N GLU A 97 -14.88 5.20 17.70
CA GLU A 97 -15.67 5.81 16.62
C GLU A 97 -16.34 4.72 15.77
N SER A 98 -15.56 3.75 15.29
CA SER A 98 -16.06 2.75 14.34
C SER A 98 -16.59 1.48 15.00
N GLY A 99 -16.25 1.21 16.27
CA GLY A 99 -16.48 -0.07 16.93
C GLY A 99 -15.69 -1.25 16.35
N LEU A 100 -14.64 -0.99 15.55
CA LEU A 100 -13.84 -2.02 14.86
C LEU A 100 -12.47 -2.18 15.48
N HIS A 101 -11.85 -3.35 15.28
CA HIS A 101 -10.59 -3.71 15.92
C HIS A 101 -9.43 -2.75 15.60
N HIS A 102 -8.68 -2.29 16.60
CA HIS A 102 -7.56 -1.35 16.42
C HIS A 102 -6.50 -1.84 15.43
N LEU A 103 -6.09 -3.11 15.54
CA LEU A 103 -5.10 -3.67 14.61
C LEU A 103 -5.60 -3.74 13.16
N ALA A 104 -6.91 -3.81 12.93
CA ALA A 104 -7.45 -3.78 11.58
C ALA A 104 -7.34 -2.38 10.96
N HIS A 105 -7.60 -1.33 11.75
CA HIS A 105 -7.33 0.05 11.35
C HIS A 105 -5.84 0.29 11.07
N ALA A 106 -4.96 -0.21 11.93
CA ALA A 106 -3.52 -0.12 11.72
C ALA A 106 -3.10 -0.84 10.42
N ALA A 107 -3.60 -2.06 10.19
CA ALA A 107 -3.34 -2.82 8.97
C ALA A 107 -3.85 -2.11 7.71
N TRP A 108 -5.05 -1.53 7.75
CA TRP A 108 -5.60 -0.74 6.65
C TRP A 108 -4.68 0.42 6.26
N ASN A 109 -4.18 1.16 7.24
CA ASN A 109 -3.26 2.27 6.99
C ASN A 109 -1.91 1.78 6.43
N CYS A 110 -1.40 0.62 6.86
CA CYS A 110 -0.21 0.02 6.26
C CYS A 110 -0.43 -0.32 4.77
N PHE A 111 -1.57 -0.91 4.42
CA PHE A 111 -1.91 -1.23 3.02
C PHE A 111 -2.02 0.06 2.19
N ALA A 112 -2.65 1.10 2.73
CA ALA A 112 -2.72 2.41 2.08
C ALA A 112 -1.32 3.00 1.81
N LEU A 113 -0.40 2.94 2.78
CA LEU A 113 0.99 3.40 2.58
C LEU A 113 1.73 2.60 1.49
N MET A 114 1.58 1.28 1.48
CA MET A 114 2.19 0.44 0.44
C MET A 114 1.69 0.84 -0.96
N GLU A 115 0.39 1.10 -1.09
CA GLU A 115 -0.21 1.55 -2.34
C GLU A 115 0.18 2.99 -2.71
N TYR A 116 0.27 3.89 -1.74
CA TYR A 116 0.74 5.26 -1.96
C TYR A 116 2.19 5.30 -2.43
N GLU A 117 3.06 4.52 -1.80
CA GLU A 117 4.47 4.39 -2.22
C GLU A 117 4.59 3.76 -3.61
N ARG A 118 3.83 2.68 -3.87
CA ARG A 118 3.82 2.00 -5.17
C ARG A 118 3.32 2.89 -6.31
N CYS A 119 2.32 3.74 -6.05
CA CYS A 119 1.63 4.53 -7.08
C CYS A 119 2.02 6.02 -7.13
N GLY A 120 2.78 6.52 -6.15
CA GLY A 120 3.08 7.95 -6.02
C GLY A 120 1.84 8.79 -5.67
N ILE A 121 0.98 8.29 -4.78
CA ILE A 121 -0.28 8.95 -4.38
C ILE A 121 -0.08 9.69 -3.05
N GLY A 122 -0.70 10.86 -2.90
CA GLY A 122 -0.60 11.66 -1.67
C GLY A 122 0.69 12.47 -1.58
N ILE A 123 1.10 12.80 -0.35
CA ILE A 123 2.30 13.61 -0.08
C ILE A 123 3.25 12.78 0.78
N ASP A 124 4.43 12.45 0.24
CA ASP A 124 5.50 11.84 1.03
C ASP A 124 6.19 12.89 1.90
N ASP A 125 5.68 13.08 3.11
CA ASP A 125 6.19 13.97 4.15
C ASP A 125 7.10 13.25 5.16
N ARG A 126 7.75 12.15 4.75
CA ARG A 126 8.72 11.42 5.60
C ARG A 126 9.99 12.23 5.91
N CYS A 127 10.28 13.31 5.18
CA CYS A 127 11.37 14.24 5.48
C CYS A 127 11.29 14.77 6.93
N PRO A 128 12.42 14.87 7.68
CA PRO A 128 13.81 14.65 7.26
C PRO A 128 14.32 13.21 7.36
N TYR A 129 13.54 12.22 7.81
CA TYR A 129 14.05 10.86 8.08
C TYR A 129 14.59 10.15 6.82
N VAL A 130 14.14 10.56 5.63
CA VAL A 130 14.69 10.08 4.36
C VAL A 130 16.17 10.48 4.19
N LEU A 131 16.61 11.59 4.82
CA LEU A 131 17.99 12.05 4.77
C LEU A 131 18.97 11.07 5.43
N ASP A 132 18.52 10.29 6.42
CA ASP A 132 19.39 9.33 7.12
C ASP A 132 19.91 8.22 6.21
N LEU A 133 19.14 7.90 5.15
CA LEU A 133 19.48 6.87 4.16
C LEU A 133 20.19 7.44 2.92
N MET A 134 20.31 8.77 2.82
CA MET A 134 20.95 9.45 1.69
C MET A 134 22.45 9.58 1.90
N ASP A 135 23.20 9.66 0.79
CA ASP A 135 24.60 10.03 0.86
C ASP A 135 24.78 11.48 1.35
N GLU A 136 25.98 11.78 1.83
CA GLU A 136 26.29 13.08 2.44
C GLU A 136 26.13 14.23 1.45
N LYS A 137 26.48 14.01 0.19
CA LYS A 137 26.44 15.05 -0.86
C LYS A 137 25.00 15.41 -1.20
N ASP A 138 24.14 14.42 -1.33
CA ASP A 138 22.71 14.59 -1.60
C ASP A 138 22.00 15.26 -0.42
N ARG A 139 22.33 14.87 0.82
CA ARG A 139 21.86 15.59 2.01
C ARG A 139 22.27 17.06 1.99
N GLU A 140 23.54 17.36 1.72
CA GLU A 140 24.02 18.74 1.68
C GLU A 140 23.30 19.57 0.62
N ASN A 141 23.12 19.03 -0.59
CA ASN A 141 22.43 19.70 -1.68
C ASN A 141 20.98 20.00 -1.31
N ARG A 142 20.29 19.04 -0.69
CA ARG A 142 18.93 19.21 -0.18
C ARG A 142 18.82 20.26 0.91
N ILE A 143 19.74 20.27 1.88
CA ILE A 143 19.79 21.29 2.94
C ILE A 143 20.04 22.67 2.34
N LYS A 144 20.96 22.79 1.37
CA LYS A 144 21.21 24.04 0.64
C LYS A 144 19.96 24.52 -0.10
N HIS A 145 19.24 23.62 -0.76
CA HIS A 145 18.00 23.94 -1.46
C HIS A 145 16.90 24.40 -0.50
N TRP A 146 16.68 23.68 0.60
CA TRP A 146 15.73 24.08 1.63
C TRP A 146 16.05 25.44 2.24
N ARG A 147 17.32 25.69 2.60
CA ARG A 147 17.77 27.00 3.10
C ARG A 147 17.46 28.12 2.13
N LYS A 148 17.74 27.91 0.83
CA LYS A 148 17.42 28.87 -0.22
C LYS A 148 15.91 29.18 -0.27
N LEU A 149 15.06 28.15 -0.23
CA LEU A 149 13.60 28.35 -0.21
C LEU A 149 13.14 29.08 1.06
N ALA A 150 13.72 28.76 2.22
CA ALA A 150 13.41 29.44 3.47
C ALA A 150 13.82 30.92 3.45
N ASP A 151 15.00 31.24 2.92
CA ASP A 151 15.48 32.62 2.74
C ASP A 151 14.57 33.43 1.79
N GLU A 152 13.89 32.75 0.84
CA GLU A 152 12.89 33.31 -0.06
C GLU A 152 11.46 33.35 0.53
N GLY A 153 11.24 32.84 1.75
CA GLY A 153 9.92 32.73 2.37
C GLY A 153 9.00 31.69 1.72
N LYS A 154 9.58 30.69 1.05
CA LYS A 154 8.89 29.60 0.31
C LYS A 154 9.22 28.23 0.90
N ASP A 155 9.50 28.14 2.19
CA ASP A 155 9.82 26.90 2.87
C ASP A 155 8.71 25.83 2.72
N THR A 156 7.45 26.24 2.52
CA THR A 156 6.32 25.35 2.25
C THR A 156 6.37 24.65 0.88
N GLU A 157 7.17 25.16 -0.07
CA GLU A 157 7.37 24.53 -1.39
C GLU A 157 8.39 23.39 -1.33
N TYR A 158 9.12 23.25 -0.23
CA TYR A 158 10.10 22.18 -0.06
C TYR A 158 9.41 20.86 0.30
N ASN A 159 9.29 19.96 -0.69
CA ASN A 159 8.71 18.63 -0.49
C ASN A 159 9.71 17.59 0.04
N GLY A 160 11.00 17.92 0.19
CA GLY A 160 12.03 16.97 0.66
C GLY A 160 12.32 15.80 -0.29
N LEU A 161 11.71 15.78 -1.49
CA LEU A 161 11.85 14.72 -2.50
C LEU A 161 12.58 15.22 -3.74
N GLU A 162 12.55 16.52 -4.01
CA GLU A 162 13.27 17.11 -5.15
C GLU A 162 14.74 17.36 -4.81
N VAL A 163 15.63 16.62 -5.49
CA VAL A 163 17.04 16.99 -5.67
C VAL A 163 17.09 17.67 -7.03
N LYS A 164 17.19 19.00 -7.09
CA LYS A 164 17.56 19.69 -8.34
C LYS A 164 19.05 19.93 -8.36
#